data_AF-A0A9D2YUH8-F1
#
_entry.id   AF-A0A9D2YUH8-F1
#
_cell.length_a   1.000
_cell.length_b   1.000
_cell.length_c   1.000
_cell.angle_alpha   90.00
_cell.angle_beta   90.00
_cell.angle_gamma   90.00
#
_symmetry.space_group_name_H-M   'P 1'
#
loop_
_entity.id
_entity.type
_entity.pdbx_description
1 polymer ?
#
loop_
_entity_poly.entity_id
_entity_poly.type
_entity_poly.pdbx_seq_one_letter_code
_entity_poly.pdbx_strand_id
1 'polypeptide(L)'
;MEQVLRFLSQCCLSLLALLVTPQLEAAAEAEHKREEIWGSCVTALSSVPRLLRMVLQSMHVGDLNEEELPQLGRILSMLLQHTPLHNQLLANAALLQELLQDLTRYSQSASREQWLTDLLYCYSVTVAHGSSAHRGSLGLRDIY
;
A
#
# COMPACT_ATOMS: atom_id res chain seq x y z
N MET A 1 15.64 -17.91 -6.01
CA MET A 1 15.14 -16.95 -4.99
C MET A 1 14.09 -16.01 -5.56
N GLU A 2 14.28 -15.44 -6.76
CA GLU A 2 13.32 -14.52 -7.37
C GLU A 2 11.92 -15.13 -7.62
N GLN A 3 11.85 -16.39 -8.05
CA GLN A 3 10.56 -17.10 -8.20
C GLN A 3 9.79 -17.23 -6.89
N VAL A 4 10.49 -17.47 -5.77
CA VAL A 4 9.89 -17.54 -4.44
C VAL A 4 9.34 -16.18 -4.03
N LEU A 5 10.09 -15.10 -4.28
CA LEU A 5 9.62 -13.74 -4.01
C LEU A 5 8.40 -13.36 -4.85
N ARG A 6 8.33 -13.79 -6.12
CA ARG A 6 7.15 -13.58 -6.98
C ARG A 6 5.94 -14.35 -6.47
N PHE A 7 6.14 -15.60 -6.06
CA PHE A 7 5.07 -16.38 -5.44
C PHE A 7 4.56 -15.71 -4.16
N LEU A 8 5.47 -15.30 -3.28
CA LEU A 8 5.11 -14.60 -2.05
C LEU A 8 4.42 -13.26 -2.32
N SER A 9 4.84 -12.50 -3.34
CA SER A 9 4.18 -11.24 -3.66
C SER A 9 2.75 -11.46 -4.15
N GLN A 10 2.53 -12.49 -4.98
CA GLN A 10 1.19 -12.89 -5.40
C GLN A 10 0.34 -13.35 -4.21
N CYS A 11 0.89 -14.20 -3.33
CA CYS A 11 0.19 -14.62 -2.11
C CYS A 11 -0.19 -13.44 -1.22
N CYS A 12 0.75 -12.52 -0.95
CA CYS A 12 0.47 -11.31 -0.17
C CYS A 12 -0.64 -10.48 -0.81
N LEU A 13 -0.57 -10.23 -2.13
CA LEU A 13 -1.59 -9.46 -2.82
C LEU A 13 -2.97 -10.13 -2.77
N SER A 14 -3.05 -11.45 -3.01
CA SER A 14 -4.30 -12.20 -2.93
C SER A 14 -4.90 -12.20 -1.52
N LEU A 15 -4.06 -12.33 -0.49
CA LEU A 15 -4.49 -12.23 0.90
C LEU A 15 -5.01 -10.83 1.22
N LEU A 16 -4.29 -9.78 0.81
CA LEU A 16 -4.71 -8.39 0.99
C LEU A 16 -6.04 -8.09 0.28
N ALA A 17 -6.23 -8.60 -0.94
CA ALA A 17 -7.49 -8.50 -1.68
C ALA A 17 -8.65 -9.18 -0.94
N LEU A 18 -8.40 -10.35 -0.34
CA LEU A 18 -9.38 -11.04 0.49
C LEU A 18 -9.79 -10.22 1.71
N LEU A 19 -8.86 -9.46 2.33
CA LEU A 19 -9.18 -8.62 3.50
C LEU A 19 -10.10 -7.45 3.17
N VAL A 20 -10.03 -6.93 1.95
CA VAL A 20 -10.85 -5.79 1.50
C VAL A 20 -12.14 -6.23 0.82
N THR A 21 -12.35 -7.54 0.66
CA THR A 21 -13.58 -8.07 0.07
C THR A 21 -14.70 -8.05 1.12
N PRO A 22 -15.86 -7.44 0.83
CA PRO A 22 -16.92 -7.19 1.83
C PRO A 22 -17.54 -8.47 2.42
N GLN A 23 -17.35 -9.63 1.78
CA GLN A 23 -17.83 -10.92 2.31
C GLN A 23 -17.14 -11.33 3.62
N LEU A 24 -15.93 -10.83 3.89
CA LEU A 24 -15.21 -11.11 5.14
C LEU A 24 -15.66 -10.23 6.31
N GLU A 25 -16.32 -9.09 6.05
CA GLU A 25 -16.80 -8.16 7.10
C GLU A 25 -18.02 -8.68 7.88
N ALA A 26 -18.74 -9.68 7.35
CA ALA A 26 -20.04 -10.09 7.89
C ALA A 26 -20.00 -11.03 9.12
N ALA A 27 -18.82 -11.54 9.52
CA ALA A 27 -18.71 -12.50 10.63
C ALA A 27 -17.74 -12.01 11.72
N ALA A 28 -18.20 -11.93 12.98
CA ALA A 28 -17.35 -11.56 14.11
C ALA A 28 -16.14 -12.50 14.32
N GLU A 29 -16.24 -13.77 13.90
CA GLU A 29 -15.11 -14.73 13.88
C GLU A 29 -14.07 -14.44 12.78
N ALA A 30 -14.42 -13.62 11.78
CA ALA A 30 -13.52 -13.23 10.71
C ALA A 30 -12.58 -12.08 11.11
N GLU A 31 -12.91 -11.31 12.16
CA GLU A 31 -12.11 -10.19 12.65
C GLU A 31 -10.71 -10.64 13.09
N HIS A 32 -10.64 -11.66 13.94
CA HIS A 32 -9.37 -12.18 14.43
C HIS A 32 -8.51 -12.74 13.30
N LYS A 33 -9.12 -13.50 12.38
CA LYS A 33 -8.45 -14.05 11.20
C LYS A 33 -7.96 -12.93 10.27
N ARG A 34 -8.70 -11.82 10.14
CA ARG A 34 -8.31 -10.66 9.35
C ARG A 34 -7.06 -10.01 9.92
N GLU A 35 -7.01 -9.80 11.23
CA GLU A 35 -5.83 -9.27 11.91
C GLU A 35 -4.61 -10.21 11.79
N GLU A 36 -4.81 -11.52 11.87
CA GLU A 36 -3.72 -12.50 11.66
C GLU A 36 -3.16 -12.45 10.23
N ILE A 37 -4.04 -12.42 9.22
CA ILE A 37 -3.64 -12.34 7.81
C ILE A 37 -2.93 -11.01 7.54
N TRP A 38 -3.52 -9.90 8.01
CA TRP A 38 -2.93 -8.57 7.90
C TRP A 38 -1.56 -8.51 8.56
N GLY A 39 -1.45 -8.94 9.82
CA GLY A 39 -0.21 -8.95 10.58
C GLY A 39 0.88 -9.79 9.91
N SER A 40 0.52 -10.94 9.33
CA SER A 40 1.44 -11.80 8.56
C SER A 40 1.93 -11.09 7.29
N CYS A 41 1.04 -10.45 6.55
CA CYS A 41 1.40 -9.68 5.35
C CYS A 41 2.32 -8.51 5.71
N VAL A 42 1.98 -7.70 6.71
CA VAL A 42 2.80 -6.56 7.16
C VAL A 42 4.17 -7.03 7.62
N THR A 43 4.24 -8.13 8.37
CA THR A 43 5.52 -8.69 8.84
C THR A 43 6.39 -9.13 7.67
N ALA A 44 5.82 -9.83 6.69
CA ALA A 44 6.56 -10.26 5.50
C ALA A 44 7.05 -9.07 4.66
N LEU A 45 6.17 -8.09 4.43
CA LEU A 45 6.47 -6.88 3.65
C LEU A 45 7.55 -6.03 4.32
N SER A 46 7.41 -5.77 5.62
CA SER A 46 8.39 -5.00 6.41
C SER A 46 9.74 -5.72 6.58
N SER A 47 9.75 -7.05 6.60
CA SER A 47 11.01 -7.82 6.73
C SER A 47 11.78 -7.92 5.41
N VAL A 48 11.09 -7.83 4.27
CA VAL A 48 11.68 -8.02 2.94
C VAL A 48 11.34 -6.84 2.02
N PRO A 49 12.18 -5.78 1.95
CA PRO A 49 11.87 -4.58 1.17
C PRO A 49 11.58 -4.82 -0.31
N ARG A 50 12.24 -5.85 -0.89
CA ARG A 50 12.01 -6.26 -2.28
C ARG A 50 10.62 -6.85 -2.49
N LEU A 51 10.05 -7.51 -1.48
CA LEU A 51 8.72 -8.10 -1.55
C LEU A 51 7.67 -6.99 -1.68
N LEU A 52 7.77 -5.92 -0.88
CA LEU A 52 6.86 -4.77 -0.99
C LEU A 52 6.90 -4.15 -2.39
N ARG A 53 8.11 -3.93 -2.93
CA ARG A 53 8.25 -3.42 -4.30
C ARG A 53 7.53 -4.32 -5.32
N MET A 54 7.71 -5.63 -5.21
CA MET A 54 7.08 -6.59 -6.13
C MET A 54 5.56 -6.64 -5.97
N VAL A 55 5.04 -6.49 -4.75
CA VAL A 55 3.60 -6.37 -4.51
C VAL A 55 3.05 -5.11 -5.18
N LEU A 56 3.70 -3.95 -4.99
CA LEU A 56 3.29 -2.70 -5.66
C LEU A 56 3.34 -2.83 -7.18
N GLN A 57 4.39 -3.46 -7.73
CA GLN A 57 4.49 -3.71 -9.17
C GLN A 57 3.41 -4.66 -9.69
N SER A 58 2.88 -5.56 -8.85
CA SER A 58 1.82 -6.49 -9.24
C SER A 58 0.43 -5.83 -9.24
N MET A 59 0.30 -4.62 -8.72
CA MET A 59 -0.94 -3.83 -8.70
C MET A 59 -1.13 -3.13 -10.05
N HIS A 60 -1.43 -3.90 -11.10
CA HIS A 60 -1.63 -3.34 -12.44
C HIS A 60 -3.02 -2.73 -12.58
N VAL A 61 -3.13 -1.40 -12.54
CA VAL A 61 -4.41 -0.68 -12.64
C VAL A 61 -5.08 -0.86 -14.01
N GLY A 62 -4.31 -1.06 -15.08
CA GLY A 62 -4.82 -1.15 -16.46
C GLY A 62 -5.61 -2.43 -16.77
N ASP A 63 -5.49 -3.47 -15.95
CA ASP A 63 -6.21 -4.73 -16.13
C ASP A 63 -7.47 -4.84 -15.24
N LEU A 64 -7.73 -3.82 -14.41
CA LEU A 64 -8.81 -3.81 -13.42
C LEU A 64 -10.10 -3.21 -13.99
N ASN A 65 -11.22 -3.78 -13.59
CA ASN A 65 -12.54 -3.21 -13.86
C ASN A 65 -12.85 -2.06 -12.89
N GLU A 66 -13.85 -1.22 -13.21
CA GLU A 66 -14.24 -0.07 -12.36
C GLU A 66 -14.58 -0.49 -10.91
N GLU A 67 -15.11 -1.69 -10.69
CA GLU A 67 -15.42 -2.24 -9.36
C GLU A 67 -14.19 -2.69 -8.54
N GLU A 68 -13.06 -2.92 -9.21
CA GLU A 68 -11.83 -3.41 -8.59
C GLU A 68 -10.89 -2.25 -8.20
N LEU A 69 -11.04 -1.07 -8.81
CA LEU A 69 -10.26 0.14 -8.48
C LEU A 69 -10.40 0.56 -7.01
N PRO A 70 -11.60 0.60 -6.40
CA PRO A 70 -11.75 0.95 -4.99
C PRO A 70 -11.08 -0.06 -4.05
N GLN A 71 -11.08 -1.34 -4.43
CA GLN A 71 -10.42 -2.40 -3.65
C GLN A 71 -8.92 -2.18 -3.64
N LEU A 72 -8.33 -1.89 -4.81
CA LEU A 72 -6.92 -1.55 -4.91
C LEU A 72 -6.59 -0.29 -4.10
N GLY A 73 -7.41 0.76 -4.21
CA GLY A 73 -7.25 1.98 -3.43
C GLY A 73 -7.31 1.74 -1.91
N ARG A 74 -8.17 0.82 -1.46
CA ARG A 74 -8.25 0.42 -0.05
C ARG A 74 -6.99 -0.30 0.41
N ILE A 75 -6.47 -1.24 -0.37
CA ILE A 75 -5.21 -1.95 -0.05
C ILE A 75 -4.07 -0.93 0.09
N LEU A 76 -3.93 -0.02 -0.88
CA LEU A 76 -2.89 1.02 -0.83
C LEU A 76 -3.04 1.92 0.40
N SER A 77 -4.27 2.31 0.74
CA SER A 77 -4.54 3.11 1.94
C SER A 77 -4.12 2.38 3.22
N MET A 78 -4.44 1.08 3.34
CA MET A 78 -4.03 0.25 4.47
C MET A 78 -2.51 0.16 4.59
N LEU A 79 -1.80 -0.03 3.48
CA LEU A 79 -0.34 -0.06 3.46
C LEU A 79 0.26 1.29 3.90
N LEU A 80 -0.27 2.40 3.36
CA LEU A 80 0.19 3.76 3.66
C LEU A 80 -0.06 4.16 5.12
N GLN A 81 -1.10 3.65 5.76
CA GLN A 81 -1.42 3.94 7.15
C GLN A 81 -0.57 3.14 8.14
N HIS A 82 0.15 2.10 7.69
CA HIS A 82 0.93 1.24 8.58
C HIS A 82 2.39 1.71 8.72
N THR A 83 2.73 2.28 9.87
CA THR A 83 4.06 2.85 10.18
C THR A 83 5.26 1.94 9.86
N PRO A 84 5.23 0.62 10.14
CA PRO A 84 6.36 -0.27 9.82
C PRO A 84 6.73 -0.32 8.33
N LEU A 85 5.80 0.05 7.44
CA LEU A 85 6.01 0.04 6.00
C LEU A 85 6.47 1.38 5.45
N HIS A 86 6.35 2.49 6.21
CA HIS A 86 6.58 3.85 5.72
C HIS A 86 7.94 4.04 5.04
N ASN A 87 9.03 3.62 5.69
CA ASN A 87 10.38 3.77 5.12
C ASN A 87 10.53 3.06 3.77
N GLN A 88 9.92 1.89 3.63
CA GLN A 88 10.00 1.10 2.41
C GLN A 88 9.03 1.62 1.34
N LEU A 89 7.87 2.14 1.73
CA LEU A 89 6.94 2.82 0.84
C LEU A 89 7.58 4.10 0.27
N LEU A 90 8.27 4.88 1.10
CA LEU A 90 9.04 6.06 0.66
C LEU A 90 10.16 5.68 -0.31
N ALA A 91 10.85 4.57 -0.08
CA ALA A 91 11.84 4.04 -1.01
C ALA A 91 11.25 3.57 -2.37
N ASN A 92 9.91 3.47 -2.46
CA ASN A 92 9.16 3.17 -3.67
C ASN A 92 8.20 4.32 -4.05
N ALA A 93 8.49 5.55 -3.63
CA ALA A 93 7.61 6.71 -3.85
C ALA A 93 7.28 6.95 -5.34
N ALA A 94 8.22 6.69 -6.25
CA ALA A 94 7.99 6.81 -7.69
C ALA A 94 6.93 5.81 -8.19
N LEU A 95 7.05 4.53 -7.80
CA LEU A 95 6.06 3.49 -8.14
C LEU A 95 4.68 3.82 -7.55
N LEU A 96 4.65 4.28 -6.29
CA LEU A 96 3.39 4.71 -5.66
C LEU A 96 2.75 5.88 -6.41
N GLN A 97 3.56 6.86 -6.84
CA GLN A 97 3.08 8.00 -7.61
C GLN A 97 2.51 7.57 -8.96
N GLU A 98 3.18 6.65 -9.67
CA GLU A 98 2.67 6.08 -10.93
C GLU A 98 1.32 5.38 -10.72
N LEU A 99 1.21 4.50 -9.70
CA LEU A 99 -0.05 3.82 -9.37
C LEU A 99 -1.19 4.80 -9.04
N LEU A 100 -0.90 5.88 -8.29
CA LEU A 100 -1.90 6.89 -7.95
C LEU A 100 -2.33 7.71 -9.16
N GLN A 101 -1.40 8.02 -10.06
CA GLN A 101 -1.71 8.69 -11.33
C GLN A 101 -2.60 7.82 -12.21
N ASP A 102 -2.29 6.53 -12.33
CA ASP A 102 -3.10 5.58 -13.07
C ASP A 102 -4.50 5.46 -12.45
N LEU A 103 -4.60 5.24 -11.13
CA LEU A 103 -5.90 5.21 -10.44
C LEU A 103 -6.72 6.48 -10.67
N THR A 104 -6.09 7.65 -10.62
CA THR A 104 -6.75 8.94 -10.89
C THR A 104 -7.19 9.07 -12.34
N ARG A 105 -6.50 8.41 -13.27
CA ARG A 105 -6.85 8.41 -14.70
C ARG A 105 -8.03 7.50 -15.00
N TYR A 106 -8.04 6.30 -14.42
CA TYR A 106 -9.10 5.31 -14.65
C TYR A 106 -10.39 5.61 -13.87
N SER A 107 -10.34 6.40 -12.80
CA SER A 107 -11.51 6.82 -12.00
C SER A 107 -12.22 8.08 -12.52
N GLN A 108 -11.89 8.58 -13.72
CA GLN A 108 -12.48 9.82 -14.28
C GLN A 108 -13.93 9.66 -14.76
N SER A 109 -14.44 8.43 -14.88
CA SER A 109 -15.76 8.12 -15.45
C SER A 109 -16.94 8.28 -14.48
N ALA A 110 -16.71 8.38 -13.17
CA ALA A 110 -17.75 8.59 -12.17
C ALA A 110 -17.31 9.64 -11.13
N SER A 111 -18.27 10.33 -10.53
CA SER A 111 -18.07 11.33 -9.45
C SER A 111 -16.91 10.96 -8.54
N ARG A 112 -15.87 11.81 -8.47
CA ARG A 112 -14.65 11.63 -7.65
C ARG A 112 -14.94 10.85 -6.38
N GLU A 113 -14.66 9.55 -6.42
CA GLU A 113 -15.11 8.66 -5.38
C GLU A 113 -14.32 8.98 -4.10
N GLN A 114 -15.02 9.03 -2.95
CA GLN A 114 -14.45 9.46 -1.66
C GLN A 114 -13.16 8.70 -1.32
N TRP A 115 -13.08 7.41 -1.66
CA TRP A 115 -11.90 6.58 -1.43
C TRP A 115 -10.63 7.10 -2.12
N LEU A 116 -10.75 7.71 -3.30
CA LEU A 116 -9.59 8.25 -4.02
C LEU A 116 -9.05 9.49 -3.29
N THR A 117 -9.95 10.32 -2.76
CA THR A 117 -9.57 11.48 -1.96
C THR A 117 -8.89 11.06 -0.66
N ASP A 118 -9.44 10.05 0.02
CA ASP A 118 -8.86 9.50 1.24
C ASP A 118 -7.49 8.88 0.99
N LEU A 119 -7.32 8.16 -0.12
CA LEU A 119 -6.05 7.57 -0.54
C LEU A 119 -4.99 8.64 -0.80
N LEU A 120 -5.33 9.68 -1.57
CA LEU A 120 -4.43 10.80 -1.86
C LEU A 120 -4.03 11.54 -0.58
N TYR A 121 -4.98 11.70 0.35
CA TYR A 121 -4.69 12.25 1.68
C TYR A 121 -3.70 11.37 2.44
N CYS A 122 -3.93 10.05 2.52
CA CYS A 122 -3.01 9.11 3.18
C CYS A 122 -1.61 9.18 2.59
N TYR A 123 -1.50 9.20 1.26
CA TYR A 123 -0.20 9.34 0.57
C TYR A 123 0.50 10.65 0.93
N SER A 124 -0.23 11.77 0.91
CA SER A 124 0.34 13.09 1.24
C SER A 124 0.89 13.12 2.66
N VAL A 125 0.18 12.50 3.62
CA VAL A 125 0.62 12.39 5.01
C VAL A 125 1.90 11.55 5.07
N THR A 126 1.93 10.36 4.47
CA THR A 126 3.12 9.48 4.50
C THR A 126 4.36 10.16 3.88
N VAL A 127 4.21 10.86 2.76
CA VAL A 127 5.31 11.59 2.09
C VAL A 127 5.76 12.82 2.87
N ALA A 128 4.83 13.56 3.48
CA ALA A 128 5.15 14.71 4.34
C ALA A 128 5.96 14.28 5.59
N HIS A 129 5.64 13.12 6.17
CA HIS A 129 6.41 12.56 7.28
C HIS A 129 7.83 12.15 6.86
N GLY A 130 7.99 11.58 5.67
CA GLY A 130 9.31 11.24 5.12
C GLY A 130 10.23 12.45 4.87
N SER A 131 9.66 13.57 4.44
CA SER A 131 10.40 14.81 4.17
C SER A 131 10.80 15.55 5.46
N SER A 132 10.02 15.42 6.54
CA SER A 132 10.38 15.85 7.91
C SER A 132 11.59 15.08 8.45
N ALA A 133 11.60 13.74 8.33
CA ALA A 133 12.70 12.89 8.79
C ALA A 133 14.01 13.16 8.03
N HIS A 134 13.94 13.54 6.75
CA HIS A 134 15.13 13.86 5.95
C HIS A 134 15.76 15.23 6.31
N ARG A 135 14.99 16.17 6.87
CA ARG A 135 15.54 17.45 7.39
C ARG A 135 16.24 17.31 8.75
N GLY A 136 15.93 16.27 9.53
CA GLY A 136 16.55 16.05 10.84
C GLY A 136 17.99 15.51 10.79
N SER A 137 18.44 14.98 9.65
CA SER A 137 19.74 14.29 9.52
C SER A 137 20.88 15.17 8.98
N LEU A 138 20.58 16.36 8.42
CA LEU A 138 21.58 17.27 7.86
C LEU A 138 22.10 18.34 8.85
N GLY A 139 21.79 18.23 10.14
CA GLY A 139 22.06 19.28 11.14
C GLY A 139 23.10 18.98 12.24
N LEU A 140 23.81 17.84 12.21
CA LEU A 140 24.68 17.42 13.33
C LEU A 140 26.10 16.99 12.91
N ARG A 141 26.67 17.60 11.88
CA ARG A 141 28.10 17.49 11.56
C ARG A 141 28.66 18.85 11.19
N ASP A 142 28.92 19.69 12.20
CA ASP A 142 30.04 20.63 12.27
C ASP A 142 29.88 21.52 13.49
N ILE A 143 30.14 20.98 14.68
CA ILE A 143 30.66 21.79 15.80
C ILE A 143 31.56 20.87 16.66
N TYR A 144 32.81 21.30 16.83
CA TYR A 144 33.96 20.75 17.55
C TYR A 144 34.92 19.86 16.75
#